data_AF-A0A812GD75-F1
#
_entry.id   AF-A0A812GD75-F1
#
_cell.length_a   1.000
_cell.length_b   1.000
_cell.length_c   1.000
_cell.angle_alpha   90.00
_cell.angle_beta   90.00
_cell.angle_gamma   90.00
#
_symmetry.space_group_name_H-M   'P 1'
#
loop_
_entity.id
_entity.type
_entity.pdbx_description
1 polymer ?
#
loop_
_entity_poly.entity_id
_entity_poly.type
_entity_poly.pdbx_seq_one_letter_code
_entity_poly.pdbx_strand_id
1 'polypeptide(L)'
;MAATPQGTRELQTELDSELLRGVPLPVCLSGWAKHFVPPDPGMFNVDHRDYDLSRCTDSYDEFLSHDWGTPRLLKLVSMLIIYNSGAAAGFCLLASVLCGVLQAHGVLPVDWWTLLLLHASFWIVLLFWQRLRGIFLKPATIFLDRLCIAQHDEELKQKGILGLAGFLDRSHQLTILWSHRYFSRIWCTYEVATFLRDAKNQKPILVMPVKMALTLFLFAVSEHVIMYWYVHASSVMARDVADIDLGNLWALFVSFAPVLALTVPVVFYIGLGLMQELQELPQQLANFSVQRAQCFCCSNNHKHPQTGEAIPCDRELIFGMLKRWYGNPQGEADEHLHLFDRQVKEALAPTVMRSLGRGWLPLQYTITMVCVSAVPMLSRTIAVLAVGPPQALAGYASFVWRLRVCMDYGIACLLTFSWVQAGLYVLHYAGSRVKQRNRWFYAIVLVVPACLPLSVEWFSFQLSMIHTGDDSLIPLIPFLTWTGFHILLMRFSDGPAGHVQFAGAAPDKPDRPFQEATIEVVVDEQSTSDSISVFST
;
A
#
# COMPACT_ATOMS: atom_id res chain seq x y z
N MET A 1 38.40 -3.82 43.20
CA MET A 1 37.40 -4.57 42.40
C MET A 1 37.86 -4.51 40.97
N ALA A 2 38.34 -5.64 40.44
CA ALA A 2 38.90 -5.72 39.11
C ALA A 2 37.79 -5.49 38.07
N ALA A 3 38.01 -4.52 37.18
CA ALA A 3 37.16 -4.31 36.03
C ALA A 3 37.22 -5.57 35.15
N THR A 4 36.06 -6.21 34.96
CA THR A 4 35.86 -7.22 33.93
C THR A 4 36.28 -6.61 32.58
N PRO A 5 37.04 -7.32 31.73
CA PRO A 5 37.40 -6.79 30.42
C PRO A 5 36.10 -6.45 29.67
N GLN A 6 36.00 -5.23 29.16
CA GLN A 6 34.96 -4.89 28.19
C GLN A 6 35.13 -5.85 27.01
N GLY A 7 34.33 -6.91 26.98
CA GLY A 7 34.22 -7.77 25.80
C GLY A 7 33.95 -6.88 24.60
N THR A 8 34.66 -7.11 23.49
CA THR A 8 34.49 -6.34 22.27
C THR A 8 33.00 -6.28 21.92
N ARG A 9 32.42 -5.08 21.95
CA ARG A 9 31.05 -4.84 21.49
C ARG A 9 31.01 -5.20 20.02
N GLU A 10 30.46 -6.37 19.70
CA GLU A 10 30.35 -6.85 18.33
C GLU A 10 28.89 -7.19 18.03
N LEU A 11 28.44 -6.84 16.83
CA LEU A 11 27.13 -7.28 16.36
C LEU A 11 27.13 -8.83 16.27
N GLN A 12 26.01 -9.45 16.59
CA GLN A 12 25.81 -10.90 16.62
C GLN A 12 24.66 -11.27 15.66
N THR A 13 24.75 -12.45 15.04
CA THR A 13 23.67 -13.02 14.21
C THR A 13 22.77 -13.94 15.01
N GLU A 14 23.26 -14.47 16.12
CA GLU A 14 22.50 -15.30 17.05
C GLU A 14 22.10 -14.45 18.26
N LEU A 15 20.92 -14.75 18.80
CA LEU A 15 20.35 -14.06 19.95
C LEU A 15 19.71 -15.11 20.85
N ASP A 16 19.84 -14.93 22.16
CA ASP A 16 19.18 -15.81 23.14
C ASP A 16 17.66 -15.84 22.89
N SER A 17 17.08 -17.03 23.01
CA SER A 17 15.65 -17.26 22.72
C SER A 17 14.72 -16.36 23.54
N GLU A 18 15.10 -16.02 24.77
CA GLU A 18 14.35 -15.13 25.66
C GLU A 18 14.28 -13.68 25.15
N LEU A 19 15.31 -13.24 24.41
CA LEU A 19 15.39 -11.90 23.84
C LEU A 19 14.63 -11.76 22.53
N LEU A 20 14.29 -12.88 21.87
CA LEU A 20 13.50 -12.89 20.64
C LEU A 20 12.03 -12.61 20.96
N ARG A 21 11.66 -11.33 20.95
CA ARG A 21 10.31 -10.90 21.30
C ARG A 21 9.61 -10.20 20.16
N GLY A 22 8.35 -10.53 19.94
CA GLY A 22 7.46 -9.95 18.94
C GLY A 22 6.22 -9.35 19.56
N VAL A 23 5.58 -8.43 18.83
CA VAL A 23 4.34 -7.77 19.27
C VAL A 23 3.22 -8.07 18.27
N PRO A 24 2.00 -8.39 18.72
CA PRO A 24 0.86 -8.51 17.82
C PRO A 24 0.58 -7.17 17.11
N LEU A 25 0.30 -7.19 15.81
CA LEU A 25 -0.02 -6.00 15.01
C LEU A 25 -1.06 -5.05 15.66
N PRO A 26 -2.14 -5.53 16.31
CA PRO A 26 -3.12 -4.64 16.95
C PRO A 26 -2.54 -3.85 18.13
N VAL A 27 -1.55 -4.42 18.82
CA VAL A 27 -0.81 -3.79 19.91
C VAL A 27 0.19 -2.78 19.35
N CYS A 28 0.91 -3.14 18.28
CA CYS A 28 1.77 -2.22 17.53
C CYS A 28 1.01 -0.97 17.05
N LEU A 29 -0.22 -1.15 16.55
CA LEU A 29 -1.10 -0.06 16.09
C LEU A 29 -1.98 0.56 17.19
N SER A 30 -1.81 0.15 18.46
CA SER A 30 -2.63 0.68 19.56
C SER A 30 -2.46 2.20 19.75
N GLY A 31 -3.50 2.85 20.25
CA GLY A 31 -3.51 4.31 20.41
C GLY A 31 -3.22 5.09 19.13
N TRP A 32 -3.66 4.57 17.97
CA TRP A 32 -3.38 5.16 16.65
C TRP A 32 -1.87 5.26 16.37
N ALA A 33 -1.18 4.13 16.50
CA ALA A 33 0.26 4.00 16.35
C ALA A 33 1.05 4.88 17.34
N LYS A 34 0.60 5.02 18.58
CA LYS A 34 1.23 5.87 19.61
C LYS A 34 2.72 5.55 19.83
N HIS A 35 3.10 4.29 19.60
CA HIS A 35 4.46 3.77 19.75
C HIS A 35 5.45 4.37 18.75
N PHE A 36 4.97 4.98 17.67
CA PHE A 36 5.78 5.68 16.68
C PHE A 36 6.00 7.17 16.99
N VAL A 37 5.49 7.67 18.13
CA VAL A 37 5.85 9.01 18.62
C VAL A 37 7.32 8.94 19.07
N PRO A 38 8.20 9.79 18.53
CA PRO A 38 9.59 9.83 18.99
C PRO A 38 9.62 10.19 20.48
N PRO A 39 10.15 9.32 21.36
CA PRO A 39 10.22 9.60 22.79
C PRO A 39 11.23 10.74 23.06
N ASP A 40 12.41 10.66 22.44
CA ASP A 40 13.52 11.62 22.48
C ASP A 40 14.62 11.18 21.48
N PRO A 41 15.61 12.04 21.11
CA PRO A 41 16.71 11.65 20.24
C PRO A 41 17.52 10.52 20.89
N GLY A 42 17.40 9.29 20.39
CA GLY A 42 18.16 8.13 20.87
C GLY A 42 17.38 7.10 21.71
N MET A 43 16.06 7.28 21.92
CA MET A 43 15.22 6.36 22.71
C MET A 43 15.77 6.11 24.13
N PHE A 44 16.09 7.19 24.85
CA PHE A 44 16.61 7.09 26.22
C PHE A 44 15.49 7.11 27.25
N ASN A 45 14.34 7.71 26.93
CA ASN A 45 13.20 7.85 27.83
C ASN A 45 12.00 7.04 27.33
N VAL A 46 12.11 5.71 27.31
CA VAL A 46 11.03 4.80 26.94
C VAL A 46 10.43 4.15 28.18
N ASP A 47 9.10 4.09 28.26
CA ASP A 47 8.40 3.45 29.37
C ASP A 47 8.72 1.95 29.39
N HIS A 48 9.17 1.43 30.54
CA HIS A 48 9.43 0.00 30.72
C HIS A 48 8.24 -0.88 30.31
N ARG A 49 7.01 -0.38 30.51
CA ARG A 49 5.77 -1.07 30.13
C ARG A 49 5.62 -1.28 28.62
N ASP A 50 6.35 -0.55 27.79
CA ASP A 50 6.38 -0.77 26.34
C ASP A 50 6.98 -2.14 26.00
N TYR A 51 7.97 -2.62 26.78
CA TYR A 51 8.60 -3.93 26.57
C TYR A 51 7.69 -5.10 26.98
N ASP A 52 6.83 -4.89 27.98
CA ASP A 52 5.86 -5.90 28.44
C ASP A 52 4.76 -6.18 27.40
N LEU A 53 4.63 -5.32 26.39
CA LEU A 53 3.69 -5.50 25.28
C LEU A 53 4.18 -6.54 24.26
N SER A 54 5.48 -6.82 24.21
CA SER A 54 6.04 -7.88 23.37
C SER A 54 6.05 -9.22 24.12
N ARG A 55 6.19 -10.34 23.40
CA ARG A 55 6.25 -11.71 23.94
C ARG A 55 7.30 -12.51 23.21
N CYS A 56 7.93 -13.46 23.89
CA CYS A 56 8.89 -14.36 23.27
C CYS A 56 8.25 -15.08 22.07
N THR A 57 8.99 -15.14 20.96
CA THR A 57 8.54 -15.74 19.70
C THR A 57 9.71 -16.35 18.95
N ASP A 58 9.45 -17.45 18.24
CA ASP A 58 10.46 -18.12 17.42
C ASP A 58 10.64 -17.47 16.04
N SER A 59 9.62 -16.75 15.57
CA SER A 59 9.63 -16.06 14.28
C SER A 59 8.75 -14.81 14.26
N TYR A 60 8.91 -14.00 13.21
CA TYR A 60 8.09 -12.82 12.94
C TYR A 60 7.46 -12.94 11.56
N ASP A 61 6.19 -12.56 11.44
CA ASP A 61 5.57 -12.40 10.12
C ASP A 61 6.29 -11.28 9.37
N GLU A 62 6.54 -10.15 10.04
CA GLU A 62 7.21 -9.01 9.42
C GLU A 62 8.15 -8.25 10.37
N PHE A 63 9.26 -7.80 9.82
CA PHE A 63 10.13 -6.80 10.42
C PHE A 63 9.74 -5.41 9.91
N LEU A 64 9.34 -4.50 10.81
CA LEU A 64 9.01 -3.13 10.42
C LEU A 64 10.24 -2.23 10.43
N SER A 65 10.79 -1.98 9.24
CA SER A 65 11.89 -1.03 9.06
C SER A 65 11.37 0.35 8.67
N HIS A 66 11.86 1.38 9.36
CA HIS A 66 11.38 2.74 9.19
C HIS A 66 12.36 3.79 9.75
N ASP A 67 12.19 5.05 9.35
CA ASP A 67 12.92 6.16 9.99
C ASP A 67 12.10 6.81 11.12
N TRP A 68 12.75 7.03 12.27
CA TRP A 68 12.12 7.63 13.44
C TRP A 68 11.68 9.08 13.22
N GLY A 69 12.34 9.81 12.31
CA GLY A 69 11.96 11.18 12.00
C GLY A 69 10.64 11.30 11.23
N THR A 70 10.13 10.22 10.62
CA THR A 70 8.92 10.28 9.80
C THR A 70 7.69 10.42 10.70
N PRO A 71 6.77 11.36 10.40
CA PRO A 71 5.57 11.57 11.21
C PRO A 71 4.77 10.30 11.43
N ARG A 72 4.32 10.10 12.67
CA ARG A 72 3.48 8.96 13.10
C ARG A 72 2.29 8.73 12.17
N LEU A 73 1.59 9.80 11.77
CA LEU A 73 0.38 9.69 10.96
C LEU A 73 0.67 9.01 9.61
N LEU A 74 1.81 9.30 8.99
CA LEU A 74 2.16 8.69 7.71
C LEU A 74 2.43 7.19 7.88
N LYS A 75 3.13 6.79 8.95
CA LYS A 75 3.38 5.37 9.27
C LYS A 75 2.08 4.62 9.58
N LEU A 76 1.19 5.24 10.36
CA LEU A 76 -0.13 4.70 10.68
C LEU A 76 -0.93 4.43 9.40
N VAL A 77 -1.07 5.43 8.52
CA VAL A 77 -1.82 5.28 7.27
C VAL A 77 -1.20 4.22 6.38
N SER A 78 0.13 4.17 6.25
CA SER A 78 0.83 3.10 5.53
C SER A 78 0.46 1.72 6.05
N MET A 79 0.50 1.51 7.36
CA MET A 79 0.17 0.21 7.95
C MET A 79 -1.31 -0.13 7.81
N LEU A 80 -2.23 0.84 7.96
CA LEU A 80 -3.66 0.58 7.70
C LEU A 80 -3.88 0.13 6.26
N ILE A 81 -3.21 0.75 5.29
CA ILE A 81 -3.32 0.34 3.89
C ILE A 81 -2.70 -1.05 3.67
N ILE A 82 -1.49 -1.31 4.17
CA ILE A 82 -0.80 -2.60 3.99
C ILE A 82 -1.63 -3.75 4.58
N TYR A 83 -2.13 -3.59 5.81
CA TYR A 83 -2.74 -4.71 6.55
C TYR A 83 -4.26 -4.81 6.44
N ASN A 84 -4.96 -3.70 6.15
CA ASN A 84 -6.43 -3.67 6.27
C ASN A 84 -7.16 -3.41 4.96
N SER A 85 -6.54 -2.79 3.95
CA SER A 85 -7.23 -2.38 2.71
C SER A 85 -7.89 -3.54 1.97
N GLY A 86 -7.20 -4.67 1.83
CA GLY A 86 -7.74 -5.86 1.16
C GLY A 86 -8.96 -6.43 1.89
N ALA A 87 -8.92 -6.51 3.22
CA ALA A 87 -10.05 -6.98 4.03
C ALA A 87 -11.22 -5.99 3.98
N ALA A 88 -10.94 -4.69 4.03
CA ALA A 88 -11.96 -3.66 3.90
C ALA A 88 -12.68 -3.73 2.55
N ALA A 89 -11.93 -3.94 1.47
CA ALA A 89 -12.50 -4.09 0.14
C ALA A 89 -13.34 -5.37 -0.01
N GLY A 90 -12.82 -6.50 0.48
CA GLY A 90 -13.55 -7.77 0.48
C GLY A 90 -14.85 -7.70 1.30
N PHE A 91 -14.82 -7.05 2.47
CA PHE A 91 -16.00 -6.86 3.29
C PHE A 91 -17.02 -5.94 2.62
N CYS A 92 -16.57 -4.81 2.05
CA CYS A 92 -17.43 -3.87 1.33
C CYS A 92 -18.15 -4.58 0.16
N LEU A 93 -17.43 -5.41 -0.60
CA LEU A 93 -18.02 -6.21 -1.67
C LEU A 93 -19.09 -7.17 -1.16
N LEU A 94 -18.77 -7.97 -0.14
CA LEU A 94 -19.71 -8.92 0.45
C LEU A 94 -20.96 -8.21 1.00
N ALA A 95 -20.79 -7.12 1.73
CA ALA A 95 -21.86 -6.32 2.29
C ALA A 95 -22.74 -5.71 1.18
N SER A 96 -22.15 -5.23 0.09
CA SER A 96 -22.88 -4.61 -1.02
C SER A 96 -23.71 -5.64 -1.79
N VAL A 97 -23.16 -6.84 -2.02
CA VAL A 97 -23.91 -7.95 -2.64
C VAL A 97 -25.07 -8.39 -1.75
N LEU A 98 -24.82 -8.60 -0.45
CA LEU A 98 -25.87 -9.00 0.50
C LEU A 98 -26.98 -7.94 0.60
N CYS A 99 -26.60 -6.67 0.71
CA CYS A 99 -27.55 -5.55 0.73
C CYS A 99 -28.38 -5.51 -0.55
N GLY A 100 -27.75 -5.67 -1.73
CA GLY A 100 -28.45 -5.71 -3.01
C GLY A 100 -29.46 -6.86 -3.13
N VAL A 101 -29.11 -8.06 -2.63
CA VAL A 101 -30.03 -9.20 -2.58
C VAL A 101 -31.21 -8.92 -1.65
N LEU A 102 -30.96 -8.37 -0.46
CA LEU A 102 -32.03 -8.00 0.47
C LEU A 102 -32.94 -6.90 -0.11
N GLN A 103 -32.38 -5.94 -0.84
CA GLN A 103 -33.13 -4.92 -1.57
C GLN A 103 -33.98 -5.52 -2.69
N ALA A 104 -33.43 -6.46 -3.46
CA ALA A 104 -34.16 -7.18 -4.51
C ALA A 104 -35.38 -7.95 -3.97
N HIS A 105 -35.30 -8.46 -2.75
CA HIS A 105 -36.41 -9.14 -2.06
C HIS A 105 -37.33 -8.20 -1.28
N GLY A 106 -37.12 -6.88 -1.33
CA GLY A 106 -37.92 -5.89 -0.61
C GLY A 106 -37.74 -5.90 0.91
N VAL A 107 -36.70 -6.57 1.42
CA VAL A 107 -36.38 -6.61 2.86
C VAL A 107 -35.72 -5.30 3.31
N LEU A 108 -34.87 -4.73 2.46
CA LEU A 108 -34.24 -3.43 2.66
C LEU A 108 -34.69 -2.44 1.58
N PRO A 109 -34.83 -1.15 1.90
CA PRO A 109 -35.13 -0.14 0.89
C PRO A 109 -33.89 0.22 0.07
N VAL A 110 -34.09 0.66 -1.17
CA VAL A 110 -33.04 1.28 -2.00
C VAL A 110 -32.97 2.78 -1.67
N ASP A 111 -32.43 3.10 -0.50
CA ASP A 111 -32.32 4.47 0.01
C ASP A 111 -30.87 4.87 0.31
N TRP A 112 -30.61 6.18 0.33
CA TRP A 112 -29.28 6.76 0.55
C TRP A 112 -28.59 6.29 1.85
N TRP A 113 -29.36 6.01 2.91
CA TRP A 113 -28.79 5.59 4.19
C TRP A 113 -28.22 4.16 4.13
N THR A 114 -28.81 3.27 3.32
CA THR A 114 -28.28 1.90 3.12
C THR A 114 -26.90 1.94 2.44
N LEU A 115 -26.73 2.85 1.48
CA LEU A 115 -25.45 3.10 0.83
C LEU A 115 -24.44 3.76 1.76
N LEU A 116 -24.88 4.71 2.59
CA LEU A 116 -24.01 5.31 3.61
C LEU A 116 -23.43 4.25 4.55
N LEU A 117 -24.24 3.27 4.97
CA LEU A 117 -23.77 2.16 5.79
C LEU A 117 -22.74 1.28 5.04
N LEU A 118 -22.91 1.04 3.75
CA LEU A 118 -21.94 0.30 2.93
C LEU A 118 -20.60 1.05 2.85
N HIS A 119 -20.61 2.36 2.57
CA HIS A 119 -19.39 3.18 2.60
C HIS A 119 -18.77 3.23 4.00
N ALA A 120 -19.58 3.40 5.06
CA ALA A 120 -19.10 3.40 6.43
C ALA A 120 -18.46 2.06 6.81
N SER A 121 -19.01 0.94 6.31
CA SER A 121 -18.48 -0.40 6.58
C SER A 121 -17.04 -0.57 6.07
N PHE A 122 -16.73 -0.03 4.88
CA PHE A 122 -15.36 -0.01 4.35
C PHE A 122 -14.42 0.72 5.31
N TRP A 123 -14.77 1.94 5.74
CA TRP A 123 -13.93 2.73 6.65
C TRP A 123 -13.77 2.08 8.03
N ILE A 124 -14.84 1.50 8.59
CA ILE A 124 -14.78 0.78 9.85
C ILE A 124 -13.79 -0.40 9.75
N VAL A 125 -13.90 -1.21 8.70
CA VAL A 125 -12.98 -2.34 8.51
C VAL A 125 -11.56 -1.83 8.23
N LEU A 126 -11.38 -0.80 7.39
CA LEU A 126 -10.05 -0.23 7.12
C LEU A 126 -9.37 0.27 8.39
N LEU A 127 -10.09 0.92 9.30
CA LEU A 127 -9.51 1.51 10.51
C LEU A 127 -9.29 0.48 11.64
N PHE A 128 -10.08 -0.60 11.66
CA PHE A 128 -10.13 -1.52 12.81
C PHE A 128 -9.89 -3.00 12.47
N TRP A 129 -9.65 -3.37 11.21
CA TRP A 129 -9.47 -4.77 10.80
C TRP A 129 -8.38 -5.49 11.57
N GLN A 130 -7.25 -4.84 11.85
CA GLN A 130 -6.19 -5.41 12.69
C GLN A 130 -6.75 -5.94 14.02
N ARG A 131 -7.69 -5.22 14.66
CA ARG A 131 -8.35 -5.64 15.90
C ARG A 131 -9.43 -6.69 15.65
N LEU A 132 -10.28 -6.47 14.64
CA LEU A 132 -11.38 -7.39 14.30
C LEU A 132 -10.86 -8.77 13.90
N ARG A 133 -9.74 -8.81 13.19
CA ARG A 133 -9.03 -10.03 12.79
C ARG A 133 -8.70 -10.90 14.00
N GLY A 134 -8.32 -10.31 15.13
CA GLY A 134 -7.99 -11.05 16.35
C GLY A 134 -9.15 -11.86 16.95
N ILE A 135 -10.40 -11.58 16.53
CA ILE A 135 -11.58 -12.37 16.93
C ILE A 135 -11.63 -13.70 16.16
N PHE A 136 -11.15 -13.73 14.91
CA PHE A 136 -11.33 -14.86 13.99
C PHE A 136 -10.03 -15.56 13.57
N LEU A 137 -8.90 -14.85 13.62
CA LEU A 137 -7.60 -15.29 13.12
C LEU A 137 -6.50 -14.88 14.10
N LYS A 138 -5.38 -15.61 14.06
CA LYS A 138 -4.18 -15.20 14.80
C LYS A 138 -3.68 -13.85 14.27
N PRO A 139 -3.38 -12.86 15.14
CA PRO A 139 -2.83 -11.59 14.71
C PRO A 139 -1.41 -11.78 14.17
N ALA A 140 -1.03 -10.97 13.18
CA ALA A 140 0.34 -10.96 12.68
C ALA A 140 1.30 -10.55 13.81
N THR A 141 2.41 -11.27 13.95
CA THR A 141 3.48 -11.00 14.90
C THR A 141 4.55 -10.16 14.23
N ILE A 142 4.76 -8.97 14.77
CA ILE A 142 5.58 -7.92 14.17
C ILE A 142 6.78 -7.65 15.07
N PHE A 143 7.94 -7.42 14.46
CA PHE A 143 9.07 -6.80 15.15
C PHE A 143 9.01 -5.27 15.03
N LEU A 144 9.01 -4.58 16.17
CA LEU A 144 9.18 -3.14 16.28
C LEU A 144 10.22 -2.87 17.36
N ASP A 145 11.37 -2.32 16.97
CA ASP A 145 12.54 -2.02 17.82
C ASP A 145 12.19 -1.46 19.20
N ARG A 146 11.30 -0.47 19.27
CA ARG A 146 10.87 0.15 20.53
C ARG A 146 10.19 -0.81 21.50
N LEU A 147 9.38 -1.75 21.01
CA LEU A 147 8.58 -2.66 21.84
C LEU A 147 9.27 -4.00 22.08
N CYS A 148 10.10 -4.43 21.14
CA CYS A 148 10.73 -5.74 21.12
C CYS A 148 12.12 -5.75 21.77
N ILE A 149 12.80 -4.61 21.86
CA ILE A 149 14.06 -4.45 22.58
C ILE A 149 13.77 -3.78 23.94
N ALA A 150 14.39 -4.25 25.01
CA ALA A 150 14.21 -3.73 26.36
C ALA A 150 14.84 -2.34 26.50
N GLN A 151 14.12 -1.29 26.08
CA GLN A 151 14.66 0.08 26.03
C GLN A 151 15.03 0.69 27.39
N HIS A 152 14.52 0.12 28.49
CA HIS A 152 14.67 0.59 29.86
C HIS A 152 15.86 -0.04 30.61
N ASP A 153 16.39 -1.16 30.12
CA ASP A 153 17.51 -1.89 30.72
C ASP A 153 18.69 -1.79 29.75
N GLU A 154 19.75 -1.07 30.13
CA GLU A 154 20.88 -0.80 29.23
C GLU A 154 21.64 -2.07 28.81
N GLU A 155 21.70 -3.11 29.65
CA GLU A 155 22.37 -4.36 29.30
C GLU A 155 21.54 -5.15 28.28
N LEU A 156 20.23 -5.31 28.54
CA LEU A 156 19.32 -5.99 27.62
C LEU A 156 19.11 -5.22 26.32
N LYS A 157 19.03 -3.88 26.39
CA LYS A 157 19.01 -2.99 25.23
C LYS A 157 20.22 -3.20 24.36
N GLN A 158 21.41 -3.22 24.98
CA GLN A 158 22.66 -3.46 24.25
C GLN A 158 22.66 -4.85 23.62
N LYS A 159 22.26 -5.92 24.34
CA LYS A 159 22.15 -7.27 23.76
C LYS A 159 21.19 -7.31 22.57
N GLY A 160 20.02 -6.68 22.70
CA GLY A 160 19.02 -6.61 21.62
C GLY A 160 19.50 -5.83 20.39
N ILE A 161 20.18 -4.69 20.58
CA ILE A 161 20.78 -3.91 19.48
C ILE A 161 21.91 -4.70 18.83
N LEU A 162 22.78 -5.33 19.62
CA LEU A 162 23.91 -6.08 19.09
C LEU A 162 23.45 -7.30 18.29
N GLY A 163 22.38 -7.97 18.69
CA GLY A 163 21.83 -9.10 17.95
C GLY A 163 20.67 -8.75 17.00
N LEU A 164 20.59 -7.50 16.51
CA LEU A 164 19.53 -7.05 15.61
C LEU A 164 19.37 -7.96 14.37
N ALA A 165 20.48 -8.49 13.83
CA ALA A 165 20.44 -9.45 12.72
C ALA A 165 19.67 -10.73 13.04
N GLY A 166 19.69 -11.20 14.30
CA GLY A 166 18.95 -12.38 14.71
C GLY A 166 17.42 -12.22 14.65
N PHE A 167 16.92 -10.99 14.77
CA PHE A 167 15.49 -10.67 14.56
C PHE A 167 15.13 -10.67 13.07
N LEU A 168 15.98 -10.06 12.24
CA LEU A 168 15.82 -10.00 10.79
C LEU A 168 15.87 -11.41 10.17
N ASP A 169 16.81 -12.25 10.61
CA ASP A 169 16.98 -13.63 10.15
C ASP A 169 15.77 -14.52 10.49
N ARG A 170 15.00 -14.17 11.51
CA ARG A 170 13.75 -14.86 11.91
C ARG A 170 12.48 -14.22 11.38
N SER A 171 12.58 -13.11 10.65
CA SER A 171 11.43 -12.45 10.05
C SER A 171 11.15 -13.04 8.66
N HIS A 172 9.88 -13.30 8.34
CA HIS A 172 9.48 -13.84 7.03
C HIS A 172 9.52 -12.79 5.91
N GLN A 173 9.29 -11.52 6.26
CA GLN A 173 9.29 -10.39 5.34
C GLN A 173 9.92 -9.14 5.98
N LEU A 174 10.57 -8.30 5.16
CA LEU A 174 10.98 -6.95 5.56
C LEU A 174 9.99 -5.93 4.98
N THR A 175 9.31 -5.18 5.85
CA THR A 175 8.38 -4.14 5.43
C THR A 175 8.99 -2.77 5.71
N ILE A 176 9.32 -2.05 4.64
CA ILE A 176 9.97 -0.75 4.65
C ILE A 176 8.93 0.35 4.51
N LEU A 177 8.77 1.16 5.56
CA LEU A 177 8.02 2.41 5.52
C LEU A 177 8.93 3.53 5.01
N TRP A 178 9.01 3.67 3.68
CA TRP A 178 10.02 4.50 3.02
C TRP A 178 9.68 6.00 3.09
N SER A 179 10.69 6.79 3.47
CA SER A 179 10.76 8.24 3.30
C SER A 179 12.07 8.60 2.60
N HIS A 180 12.20 9.84 2.11
CA HIS A 180 13.43 10.31 1.46
C HIS A 180 14.70 10.17 2.33
N ARG A 181 14.56 10.05 3.67
CA ARG A 181 15.70 9.87 4.60
C ARG A 181 16.09 8.42 4.82
N TYR A 182 15.27 7.45 4.43
CA TYR A 182 15.43 6.05 4.81
C TYR A 182 16.83 5.50 4.48
N PHE A 183 17.25 5.62 3.21
CA PHE A 183 18.57 5.14 2.75
C PHE A 183 19.75 5.99 3.24
N SER A 184 19.49 7.10 3.93
CA SER A 184 20.53 7.91 4.56
C SER A 184 20.83 7.48 5.99
N ARG A 185 20.14 6.50 6.58
CA ARG A 185 20.34 6.07 7.97
C ARG A 185 21.07 4.75 8.07
N ILE A 186 22.17 4.72 8.83
CA ILE A 186 23.07 3.56 8.87
C ILE A 186 22.38 2.28 9.39
N TRP A 187 21.53 2.38 10.41
CA TRP A 187 20.77 1.24 10.93
C TRP A 187 19.76 0.69 9.93
N CYS A 188 19.02 1.57 9.23
CA CYS A 188 18.12 1.14 8.14
C CYS A 188 18.89 0.46 7.00
N THR A 189 20.10 0.95 6.67
CA THR A 189 20.93 0.29 5.64
C THR A 189 21.47 -1.06 6.11
N TYR A 190 21.75 -1.22 7.40
CA TYR A 190 22.15 -2.50 8.00
C TYR A 190 21.02 -3.54 7.97
N GLU A 191 19.78 -3.13 8.23
CA GLU A 191 18.60 -4.01 8.13
C GLU A 191 18.44 -4.55 6.70
N VAL A 192 18.59 -3.67 5.71
CA VAL A 192 18.62 -4.02 4.29
C VAL A 192 19.77 -4.98 3.98
N ALA A 193 20.98 -4.69 4.45
CA ALA A 193 22.14 -5.56 4.26
C ALA A 193 21.87 -6.97 4.76
N THR A 194 21.31 -7.09 5.96
CA THR A 194 21.01 -8.37 6.59
C THR A 194 20.04 -9.18 5.74
N PHE A 195 18.97 -8.56 5.21
CA PHE A 195 17.99 -9.22 4.35
C PHE A 195 18.53 -9.60 2.97
N LEU A 196 19.50 -8.85 2.43
CA LEU A 196 20.11 -9.11 1.13
C LEU A 196 21.32 -10.06 1.19
N ARG A 197 21.81 -10.37 2.39
CA ARG A 197 23.01 -11.19 2.62
C ARG A 197 22.88 -12.58 2.00
N ASP A 198 21.72 -13.21 2.11
CA ASP A 198 21.47 -14.53 1.53
C ASP A 198 20.83 -14.41 0.15
N ALA A 199 21.67 -14.37 -0.89
CA ALA A 199 21.22 -14.29 -2.27
C ALA A 199 20.46 -15.55 -2.75
N LYS A 200 20.60 -16.70 -2.08
CA LYS A 200 19.94 -17.95 -2.46
C LYS A 200 18.55 -18.07 -1.85
N ASN A 201 18.33 -17.46 -0.69
CA ASN A 201 17.07 -17.47 0.04
C ASN A 201 16.53 -16.06 0.26
N GLN A 202 16.33 -15.32 -0.84
CA GLN A 202 15.83 -13.95 -0.77
C GLN A 202 14.39 -13.92 -0.25
N LYS A 203 14.23 -13.39 0.96
CA LYS A 203 12.93 -13.14 1.56
C LYS A 203 12.25 -11.91 0.92
N PRO A 204 10.91 -11.85 0.92
CA PRO A 204 10.20 -10.71 0.37
C PRO A 204 10.55 -9.39 1.08
N ILE A 205 10.71 -8.34 0.29
CA ILE A 205 10.87 -6.96 0.76
C ILE A 205 9.68 -6.15 0.21
N LEU A 206 8.83 -5.66 1.11
CA LEU A 206 7.73 -4.77 0.78
C LEU A 206 8.16 -3.32 1.05
N VAL A 207 8.01 -2.44 0.06
CA VAL A 207 8.35 -1.03 0.21
C VAL A 207 7.09 -0.20 0.03
N MET A 208 6.75 0.59 1.04
CA MET A 208 5.62 1.52 1.01
C MET A 208 6.10 2.95 1.24
N PRO A 209 6.12 3.80 0.20
CA PRO A 209 6.32 5.23 0.39
C PRO A 209 5.23 5.83 1.27
N VAL A 210 5.63 6.43 2.38
CA VAL A 210 4.66 6.87 3.40
C VAL A 210 3.73 7.99 2.91
N LYS A 211 4.21 8.84 1.98
CA LYS A 211 3.37 9.84 1.31
C LYS A 211 2.47 9.25 0.22
N MET A 212 2.85 8.12 -0.40
CA MET A 212 1.96 7.41 -1.33
C MET A 212 0.76 6.86 -0.57
N ALA A 213 0.99 6.24 0.58
CA ALA A 213 -0.09 5.78 1.44
C ALA A 213 -1.06 6.90 1.83
N LEU A 214 -0.55 8.05 2.27
CA LEU A 214 -1.41 9.20 2.58
C LEU A 214 -2.16 9.72 1.35
N THR A 215 -1.49 9.79 0.19
CA THR A 215 -2.11 10.23 -1.07
C THR A 215 -3.26 9.32 -1.47
N LEU A 216 -3.07 8.00 -1.45
CA LEU A 216 -4.11 7.01 -1.73
C LEU A 216 -5.26 7.06 -0.71
N PHE A 217 -4.95 7.25 0.58
CA PHE A 217 -5.98 7.43 1.61
C PHE A 217 -6.86 8.64 1.32
N LEU A 218 -6.27 9.78 0.95
CA LEU A 218 -7.02 11.00 0.64
C LEU A 218 -7.79 10.90 -0.69
N PHE A 219 -7.24 10.20 -1.69
CA PHE A 219 -7.99 9.82 -2.90
C PHE A 219 -9.21 8.97 -2.53
N ALA A 220 -9.03 7.95 -1.68
CA ALA A 220 -10.13 7.10 -1.22
C ALA A 220 -11.21 7.89 -0.47
N VAL A 221 -10.83 8.80 0.44
CA VAL A 221 -11.79 9.70 1.12
C VAL A 221 -12.57 10.53 0.10
N SER A 222 -11.86 11.16 -0.84
CA SER A 222 -12.49 12.01 -1.86
C SER A 222 -13.47 11.21 -2.72
N GLU A 223 -13.07 10.03 -3.19
CA GLU A 223 -13.91 9.17 -4.03
C GLU A 223 -15.13 8.60 -3.30
N HIS A 224 -15.00 8.18 -2.04
CA HIS A 224 -16.17 7.72 -1.27
C HIS A 224 -17.19 8.85 -1.08
N VAL A 225 -16.72 10.09 -0.89
CA VAL A 225 -17.59 11.27 -0.78
C VAL A 225 -18.22 11.61 -2.14
N ILE A 226 -17.46 11.55 -3.24
CA ILE A 226 -17.96 11.72 -4.62
C ILE A 226 -19.05 10.69 -4.93
N MET A 227 -18.79 9.41 -4.66
CA MET A 227 -19.72 8.33 -4.97
C MET A 227 -21.00 8.40 -4.15
N TYR A 228 -20.88 8.69 -2.85
CA TYR A 228 -22.05 8.95 -2.01
C TYR A 228 -22.88 10.12 -2.56
N TRP A 229 -22.23 11.22 -2.94
CA TRP A 229 -22.91 12.38 -3.52
C TRP A 229 -23.58 12.06 -4.86
N TYR A 230 -22.90 11.34 -5.75
CA TYR A 230 -23.43 10.92 -7.04
C TYR A 230 -24.75 10.16 -6.87
N VAL A 231 -24.79 9.20 -5.94
CA VAL A 231 -26.01 8.44 -5.69
C VAL A 231 -27.09 9.33 -5.05
N HIS A 232 -26.73 10.17 -4.08
CA HIS A 232 -27.68 11.07 -3.46
C HIS A 232 -28.33 12.02 -4.49
N ALA A 233 -27.53 12.67 -5.33
CA ALA A 233 -28.01 13.54 -6.40
C ALA A 233 -28.93 12.79 -7.38
N SER A 234 -28.54 11.59 -7.83
CA SER A 234 -29.40 10.78 -8.70
C SER A 234 -30.73 10.39 -8.05
N SER A 235 -30.76 10.17 -6.74
CA SER A 235 -31.99 9.83 -6.00
C SER A 235 -32.94 11.02 -5.84
N VAL A 236 -32.40 12.23 -5.67
CA VAL A 236 -33.19 13.48 -5.64
C VAL A 236 -33.75 13.78 -7.02
N MET A 237 -32.92 13.72 -8.06
CA MET A 237 -33.36 13.96 -9.44
C MET A 237 -34.42 12.97 -9.91
N ALA A 238 -34.39 11.73 -9.43
CA ALA A 238 -35.40 10.72 -9.76
C ALA A 238 -36.75 10.94 -9.06
N ARG A 239 -36.79 11.65 -7.92
CA ARG A 239 -38.04 11.93 -7.17
C ARG A 239 -38.77 13.17 -7.67
N ASP A 240 -38.02 14.19 -8.11
CA ASP A 240 -38.56 15.52 -8.41
C ASP A 240 -38.58 15.86 -9.92
N VAL A 241 -38.73 14.88 -10.81
CA VAL A 241 -38.65 15.07 -12.28
C VAL A 241 -39.61 16.15 -12.81
N ALA A 242 -40.72 16.41 -12.11
CA ALA A 242 -41.69 17.45 -12.49
C ALA A 242 -41.28 18.89 -12.10
N ASP A 243 -40.39 19.06 -11.11
CA ASP A 243 -39.99 20.37 -10.53
C ASP A 243 -38.48 20.39 -10.22
N ILE A 244 -37.63 20.06 -11.19
CA ILE A 244 -36.18 20.32 -11.08
C ILE A 244 -35.96 21.85 -11.15
N ASP A 245 -36.19 22.54 -10.04
CA ASP A 245 -35.83 23.94 -9.90
C ASP A 245 -34.31 24.07 -9.80
N LEU A 246 -33.77 25.10 -10.47
CA LEU A 246 -32.35 25.47 -10.46
C LEU A 246 -31.83 25.61 -9.01
N GLY A 247 -32.70 25.96 -8.07
CA GLY A 247 -32.41 26.00 -6.64
C GLY A 247 -31.96 24.66 -6.02
N ASN A 248 -32.58 23.53 -6.40
CA ASN A 248 -32.24 22.20 -5.86
C ASN A 248 -30.90 21.70 -6.41
N LEU A 249 -30.63 21.93 -7.70
CA LEU A 249 -29.32 21.64 -8.31
C LEU A 249 -28.22 22.50 -7.70
N TRP A 250 -28.49 23.78 -7.43
CA TRP A 250 -27.56 24.68 -6.78
C TRP A 250 -27.28 24.27 -5.33
N ALA A 251 -28.29 23.88 -4.55
CA ALA A 251 -28.12 23.39 -3.19
C ALA A 251 -27.26 22.11 -3.15
N LEU A 252 -27.49 21.18 -4.08
CA LEU A 252 -26.68 19.96 -4.23
C LEU A 252 -25.22 20.27 -4.55
N PHE A 253 -24.96 21.20 -5.47
CA PHE A 253 -23.61 21.64 -5.82
C PHE A 253 -22.90 22.35 -4.66
N VAL A 254 -23.57 23.28 -4.00
CA VAL A 254 -23.03 24.06 -2.87
C VAL A 254 -22.73 23.17 -1.66
N SER A 255 -23.52 22.12 -1.42
CA SER A 255 -23.28 21.18 -0.31
C SER A 255 -21.97 20.37 -0.46
N PHE A 256 -21.47 20.24 -1.69
CA PHE A 256 -20.38 19.31 -2.02
C PHE A 256 -19.09 20.01 -2.47
N ALA A 257 -19.22 21.16 -3.14
CA ALA A 257 -18.10 21.95 -3.61
C ALA A 257 -17.03 22.25 -2.52
N PRO A 258 -17.36 22.52 -1.25
CA PRO A 258 -16.36 22.76 -0.21
C PRO A 258 -15.49 21.55 0.11
N VAL A 259 -16.05 20.33 0.08
CA VAL A 259 -15.30 19.10 0.36
C VAL A 259 -14.30 18.86 -0.76
N LEU A 260 -14.73 18.95 -2.03
CA LEU A 260 -13.83 18.81 -3.17
C LEU A 260 -12.78 19.92 -3.23
N ALA A 261 -13.19 21.17 -3.00
CA ALA A 261 -12.28 22.33 -3.00
C ALA A 261 -11.22 22.24 -1.91
N LEU A 262 -11.46 21.47 -0.84
CA LEU A 262 -10.49 21.24 0.22
C LEU A 262 -9.66 19.97 -0.02
N THR A 263 -10.30 18.83 -0.31
CA THR A 263 -9.61 17.54 -0.36
C THR A 263 -8.72 17.42 -1.59
N VAL A 264 -9.19 17.86 -2.75
CA VAL A 264 -8.45 17.69 -4.01
C VAL A 264 -7.15 18.51 -4.02
N PRO A 265 -7.13 19.82 -3.69
CA PRO A 265 -5.86 20.55 -3.61
C PRO A 265 -4.89 19.99 -2.58
N VAL A 266 -5.39 19.45 -1.44
CA VAL A 266 -4.54 18.80 -0.44
C VAL A 266 -3.91 17.52 -1.00
N VAL A 267 -4.68 16.67 -1.68
CA VAL A 267 -4.18 15.47 -2.37
C VAL A 267 -3.08 15.87 -3.35
N PHE A 268 -3.31 16.91 -4.16
CA PHE A 268 -2.34 17.36 -5.15
C PHE A 268 -1.09 17.97 -4.51
N TYR A 269 -1.22 18.74 -3.43
CA TYR A 269 -0.09 19.30 -2.69
C TYR A 269 0.84 18.20 -2.15
N ILE A 270 0.26 17.18 -1.51
CA ILE A 270 1.01 16.04 -0.97
C ILE A 270 1.59 15.21 -2.11
N GLY A 271 0.79 14.95 -3.15
CA GLY A 271 1.17 14.20 -4.33
C GLY A 271 2.35 14.81 -5.09
N LEU A 272 2.39 16.15 -5.23
CA LEU A 272 3.54 16.86 -5.83
C LEU A 272 4.81 16.62 -5.02
N GLY A 273 4.71 16.66 -3.69
CA GLY A 273 5.84 16.36 -2.80
C GLY A 273 6.28 14.91 -2.86
N LEU A 274 5.35 13.96 -3.04
CA LEU A 274 5.65 12.55 -3.26
C LEU A 274 6.38 12.33 -4.59
N MET A 275 5.89 12.92 -5.68
CA MET A 275 6.50 12.74 -7.01
C MET A 275 7.94 13.26 -7.07
N GLN A 276 8.24 14.33 -6.33
CA GLN A 276 9.61 14.83 -6.18
C GLN A 276 10.52 13.80 -5.48
N GLU A 277 10.09 13.27 -4.33
CA GLU A 277 10.87 12.25 -3.61
C GLU A 277 11.06 10.99 -4.46
N LEU A 278 10.02 10.59 -5.19
CA LEU A 278 10.04 9.44 -6.07
C LEU A 278 10.93 9.63 -7.32
N GLN A 279 11.10 10.86 -7.81
CA GLN A 279 12.04 11.19 -8.88
C GLN A 279 13.50 11.17 -8.42
N GLU A 280 13.75 11.51 -7.15
CA GLU A 280 15.09 11.46 -6.56
C GLU A 280 15.51 10.04 -6.19
N LEU A 281 14.55 9.14 -5.93
CA LEU A 281 14.81 7.78 -5.46
C LEU A 281 15.74 6.95 -6.37
N PRO A 282 15.56 6.91 -7.71
CA PRO A 282 16.50 6.19 -8.58
C PRO A 282 17.93 6.70 -8.46
N GLN A 283 18.10 8.04 -8.38
CA GLN A 283 19.41 8.64 -8.21
C GLN A 283 19.99 8.39 -6.82
N GLN A 284 19.14 8.37 -5.79
CA GLN A 284 19.51 8.00 -4.42
C GLN A 284 20.02 6.55 -4.35
N LEU A 285 19.36 5.62 -5.03
CA LEU A 285 19.75 4.22 -5.10
C LEU A 285 21.02 4.02 -5.95
N ALA A 286 21.08 4.62 -7.15
CA ALA A 286 22.25 4.51 -8.04
C ALA A 286 23.52 5.08 -7.39
N ASN A 287 23.38 6.20 -6.67
CA ASN A 287 24.46 6.83 -5.91
C ASN A 287 24.48 6.39 -4.45
N PHE A 288 23.90 5.24 -4.10
CA PHE A 288 23.96 4.76 -2.72
C PHE A 288 25.41 4.51 -2.28
N SER A 289 25.70 4.83 -1.02
CA SER A 289 26.97 4.49 -0.36
C SER A 289 26.77 4.44 1.15
N VAL A 290 27.05 3.29 1.75
CA VAL A 290 26.92 3.07 3.20
C VAL A 290 27.85 3.98 4.00
N GLN A 291 29.00 4.37 3.43
CA GLN A 291 29.94 5.33 4.02
C GLN A 291 29.31 6.70 4.23
N ARG A 292 28.37 7.10 3.37
CA ARG A 292 27.63 8.36 3.50
C ARG A 292 26.39 8.29 4.38
N ALA A 293 26.00 7.10 4.85
CA ALA A 293 24.86 6.96 5.74
C ALA A 293 25.13 7.66 7.08
N GLN A 294 24.18 8.42 7.60
CA GLN A 294 24.23 9.14 8.87
C GLN A 294 24.12 8.15 10.05
N CYS A 295 24.96 8.37 11.06
CA CYS A 295 24.87 7.74 12.39
C CYS A 295 24.45 8.79 13.43
N PHE A 296 23.59 8.41 14.38
CA PHE A 296 23.29 9.24 15.54
C PHE A 296 24.54 9.55 16.35
N CYS A 297 25.38 8.53 16.58
CA CYS A 297 26.66 8.61 17.27
C CYS A 297 27.57 9.73 16.71
N CYS A 298 27.86 9.68 15.40
CA CYS A 298 28.74 10.65 14.73
C CYS A 298 28.12 12.05 14.69
N SER A 299 26.80 12.15 14.51
CA SER A 299 26.10 13.44 14.46
C SER A 299 26.12 14.19 15.79
N ASN A 300 26.35 13.48 16.90
CA ASN A 300 26.50 14.05 18.24
C ASN A 300 27.97 14.03 18.72
N ASN A 301 28.95 13.97 17.80
CA ASN A 301 30.38 13.93 18.13
C ASN A 301 30.75 12.81 19.12
N HIS A 302 30.10 11.65 19.01
CA HIS A 302 30.27 10.51 19.91
C HIS A 302 30.03 10.86 21.39
N LYS A 303 29.13 11.81 21.65
CA LYS A 303 28.67 12.17 22.99
C LYS A 303 27.15 12.02 23.10
N HIS A 304 26.69 11.54 24.23
CA HIS A 304 25.27 11.48 24.56
C HIS A 304 24.73 12.91 24.70
N PRO A 305 23.63 13.31 24.02
CA PRO A 305 23.19 14.70 23.97
C PRO A 305 22.72 15.26 25.33
N GLN A 306 22.22 14.39 26.23
CA GLN A 306 21.76 14.80 27.56
C GLN A 306 22.84 14.68 28.64
N THR A 307 23.51 13.53 28.77
CA THR A 307 24.50 13.27 29.82
C THR A 307 25.91 13.74 29.47
N GLY A 308 26.22 13.94 28.19
CA GLY A 308 27.57 14.28 27.70
C GLY A 308 28.56 13.12 27.71
N GLU A 309 28.15 11.93 28.14
CA GLU A 309 29.00 10.72 28.19
C GLU A 309 29.41 10.25 26.80
N ALA A 310 30.57 9.61 26.70
CA ALA A 310 31.04 9.05 25.43
C ALA A 310 30.17 7.86 24.99
N ILE A 311 29.72 7.87 23.74
CA ILE A 311 28.94 6.78 23.14
C ILE A 311 29.76 6.06 22.06
N PRO A 312 29.62 4.73 21.94
CA PRO A 312 30.32 3.96 20.91
C PRO A 312 29.91 4.39 19.50
N CYS A 313 30.76 4.09 18.52
CA CYS A 313 30.50 4.38 17.13
C CYS A 313 29.72 3.25 16.46
N ASP A 314 28.41 3.43 16.21
CA ASP A 314 27.61 2.43 15.48
C ASP A 314 28.15 2.14 14.08
N ARG A 315 28.84 3.11 13.46
CA ARG A 315 29.46 2.92 12.13
C ARG A 315 30.55 1.86 12.18
N GLU A 316 31.42 1.91 13.19
CA GLU A 316 32.49 0.91 13.35
C GLU A 316 31.90 -0.47 13.59
N LEU A 317 30.84 -0.57 14.41
CA LEU A 317 30.12 -1.82 14.66
C LEU A 317 29.56 -2.41 13.36
N ILE A 318 28.79 -1.60 12.62
CA ILE A 318 28.14 -2.03 11.37
C ILE A 318 29.19 -2.40 10.32
N PHE A 319 30.25 -1.61 10.15
CA PHE A 319 31.32 -1.91 9.19
C PHE A 319 32.05 -3.20 9.56
N GLY A 320 32.33 -3.43 10.84
CA GLY A 320 32.91 -4.69 11.31
C GLY A 320 32.02 -5.90 10.99
N MET A 321 30.69 -5.75 11.07
CA MET A 321 29.76 -6.81 10.68
C MET A 321 29.67 -7.01 9.17
N LEU A 322 29.62 -5.92 8.39
CA LEU A 322 29.68 -6.00 6.93
C LEU A 322 30.98 -6.65 6.46
N LYS A 323 32.11 -6.37 7.11
CA LYS A 323 33.39 -7.04 6.83
C LYS A 323 33.31 -8.55 7.11
N ARG A 324 32.60 -8.98 8.14
CA ARG A 324 32.40 -10.41 8.41
C ARG A 324 31.49 -11.08 7.38
N TRP A 325 30.47 -10.40 6.88
CA TRP A 325 29.52 -10.97 5.91
C TRP A 325 30.01 -10.93 4.46
N TYR A 326 30.69 -9.86 4.08
CA TYR A 326 31.04 -9.54 2.70
C TYR A 326 32.55 -9.45 2.45
N GLY A 327 33.35 -9.48 3.51
CA GLY A 327 34.80 -9.32 3.40
C GLY A 327 35.47 -10.58 2.88
N ASN A 328 36.44 -10.37 1.99
CA ASN A 328 37.40 -11.37 1.60
C ASN A 328 38.66 -11.22 2.48
N PRO A 329 39.17 -12.27 3.14
CA PRO A 329 40.40 -12.19 3.94
C PRO A 329 41.62 -11.69 3.16
N GLN A 330 41.63 -11.83 1.84
CA GLN A 330 42.70 -11.39 0.94
C GLN A 330 42.35 -10.10 0.17
N GLY A 331 41.19 -9.52 0.47
CA GLY A 331 40.64 -8.36 -0.22
C GLY A 331 41.21 -7.02 0.25
N GLU A 332 40.88 -5.96 -0.49
CA GLU A 332 41.18 -4.59 -0.09
C GLU A 332 40.39 -4.20 1.17
N ALA A 333 40.90 -3.25 1.95
CA ALA A 333 40.37 -2.90 3.27
C ALA A 333 38.86 -2.58 3.27
N ASP A 334 38.37 -1.91 2.22
CA ASP A 334 36.98 -1.43 2.10
C ASP A 334 36.15 -2.18 1.04
N GLU A 335 36.67 -3.29 0.49
CA GLU A 335 36.00 -4.07 -0.55
C GLU A 335 34.58 -4.50 -0.14
N HIS A 336 34.44 -4.93 1.12
CA HIS A 336 33.17 -5.36 1.72
C HIS A 336 32.08 -4.27 1.69
N LEU A 337 32.45 -3.00 1.85
CA LEU A 337 31.51 -1.87 1.79
C LEU A 337 31.06 -1.63 0.34
N HIS A 338 31.99 -1.74 -0.62
CA HIS A 338 31.66 -1.63 -2.04
C HIS A 338 30.79 -2.79 -2.53
N LEU A 339 31.00 -4.00 -2.02
CA LEU A 339 30.16 -5.16 -2.34
C LEU A 339 28.73 -4.97 -1.83
N PHE A 340 28.56 -4.46 -0.59
CA PHE A 340 27.24 -4.14 -0.07
C PHE A 340 26.57 -3.00 -0.87
N ASP A 341 27.29 -1.92 -1.18
CA ASP A 341 26.78 -0.84 -2.03
C ASP A 341 26.30 -1.36 -3.38
N ARG A 342 27.03 -2.33 -3.96
CA ARG A 342 26.65 -3.01 -5.20
C ARG A 342 25.36 -3.81 -5.02
N GLN A 343 25.20 -4.57 -3.95
CA GLN A 343 23.95 -5.31 -3.68
C GLN A 343 22.74 -4.39 -3.56
N VAL A 344 22.88 -3.22 -2.91
CA VAL A 344 21.79 -2.24 -2.85
C VAL A 344 21.45 -1.70 -4.25
N LYS A 345 22.47 -1.39 -5.05
CA LYS A 345 22.28 -0.86 -6.42
C LYS A 345 21.69 -1.88 -7.39
N GLU A 346 22.14 -3.13 -7.31
CA GLU A 346 21.84 -4.16 -8.32
C GLU A 346 20.70 -5.09 -7.90
N ALA A 347 20.55 -5.43 -6.62
CA ALA A 347 19.50 -6.35 -6.14
C ALA A 347 18.30 -5.60 -5.54
N LEU A 348 18.54 -4.62 -4.67
CA LEU A 348 17.45 -3.90 -4.01
C LEU A 348 16.77 -2.91 -4.95
N ALA A 349 17.56 -2.10 -5.68
CA ALA A 349 16.98 -1.02 -6.48
C ALA A 349 15.94 -1.53 -7.49
N PRO A 350 16.18 -2.59 -8.28
CA PRO A 350 15.14 -3.11 -9.18
C PRO A 350 13.90 -3.62 -8.43
N THR A 351 14.06 -4.15 -7.22
CA THR A 351 12.95 -4.62 -6.39
C THR A 351 12.11 -3.46 -5.87
N VAL A 352 12.74 -2.41 -5.36
CA VAL A 352 12.08 -1.15 -4.95
C VAL A 352 11.35 -0.55 -6.15
N MET A 353 12.03 -0.40 -7.29
CA MET A 353 11.45 0.22 -8.48
C MET A 353 10.27 -0.59 -9.04
N ARG A 354 10.32 -1.94 -8.99
CA ARG A 354 9.19 -2.80 -9.36
C ARG A 354 8.02 -2.67 -8.38
N SER A 355 8.29 -2.59 -7.08
CA SER A 355 7.25 -2.47 -6.04
C SER A 355 6.44 -1.17 -6.12
N LEU A 356 7.03 -0.11 -6.70
CA LEU A 356 6.35 1.16 -6.97
C LEU A 356 5.39 1.10 -8.19
N GLY A 357 5.34 -0.04 -8.89
CA GLY A 357 4.46 -0.30 -10.03
C GLY A 357 5.02 0.19 -11.37
N ARG A 358 4.55 -0.44 -12.47
CA ARG A 358 4.68 0.16 -13.81
C ARG A 358 3.79 1.41 -13.85
N GLY A 359 4.34 2.56 -14.22
CA GLY A 359 3.57 3.80 -14.29
C GLY A 359 3.27 4.49 -12.95
N TRP A 360 4.03 4.24 -11.88
CA TRP A 360 3.89 4.88 -10.54
C TRP A 360 2.58 4.56 -9.79
N LEU A 361 1.81 3.59 -10.28
CA LEU A 361 0.53 3.15 -9.75
C LEU A 361 0.70 1.83 -9.01
N PRO A 362 0.63 1.80 -7.67
CA PRO A 362 0.53 0.54 -6.94
C PRO A 362 -0.88 -0.04 -7.09
N LEU A 363 -1.12 -0.70 -8.23
CA LEU A 363 -2.44 -1.11 -8.71
C LEU A 363 -3.28 -1.84 -7.65
N GLN A 364 -2.66 -2.75 -6.88
CA GLN A 364 -3.34 -3.47 -5.81
C GLN A 364 -3.94 -2.53 -4.76
N TYR A 365 -3.19 -1.52 -4.31
CA TYR A 365 -3.67 -0.53 -3.34
C TYR A 365 -4.65 0.45 -3.98
N THR A 366 -4.46 0.83 -5.25
CA THR A 366 -5.44 1.65 -5.97
C THR A 366 -6.81 0.97 -6.06
N ILE A 367 -6.84 -0.33 -6.38
CA ILE A 367 -8.08 -1.10 -6.46
C ILE A 367 -8.75 -1.18 -5.08
N THR A 368 -7.99 -1.60 -4.07
CA THR A 368 -8.54 -1.88 -2.73
C THR A 368 -8.86 -0.63 -1.91
N MET A 369 -8.23 0.51 -2.19
CA MET A 369 -8.51 1.77 -1.48
C MET A 369 -9.48 2.67 -2.23
N VAL A 370 -9.32 2.79 -3.55
CA VAL A 370 -10.00 3.83 -4.33
C VAL A 370 -11.11 3.26 -5.19
N CYS A 371 -10.83 2.25 -6.02
CA CYS A 371 -11.84 1.69 -6.93
C CYS A 371 -13.00 1.02 -6.16
N VAL A 372 -12.73 0.53 -4.95
CA VAL A 372 -13.76 0.00 -4.04
C VAL A 372 -14.86 1.02 -3.70
N SER A 373 -14.62 2.33 -3.87
CA SER A 373 -15.64 3.36 -3.62
C SER A 373 -16.88 3.21 -4.51
N ALA A 374 -16.75 2.59 -5.69
CA ALA A 374 -17.89 2.30 -6.57
C ALA A 374 -18.68 1.05 -6.13
N VAL A 375 -18.07 0.14 -5.34
CA VAL A 375 -18.67 -1.15 -4.96
C VAL A 375 -20.01 -1.02 -4.24
N PRO A 376 -20.25 -0.05 -3.34
CA PRO A 376 -21.57 0.16 -2.75
C PRO A 376 -22.71 0.33 -3.77
N MET A 377 -22.44 0.89 -4.96
CA MET A 377 -23.45 1.03 -6.02
C MET A 377 -23.93 -0.33 -6.56
N LEU A 378 -23.12 -1.39 -6.42
CA LEU A 378 -23.49 -2.74 -6.82
C LEU A 378 -24.79 -3.19 -6.14
N SER A 379 -25.05 -2.76 -4.90
CA SER A 379 -26.29 -3.07 -4.19
C SER A 379 -27.53 -2.58 -4.97
N ARG A 380 -27.50 -1.30 -5.39
CA ARG A 380 -28.54 -0.68 -6.22
C ARG A 380 -28.64 -1.37 -7.59
N THR A 381 -27.52 -1.68 -8.22
CA THR A 381 -27.49 -2.38 -9.51
C THR A 381 -28.19 -3.74 -9.43
N ILE A 382 -27.91 -4.53 -8.40
CA ILE A 382 -28.59 -5.82 -8.16
C ILE A 382 -30.09 -5.60 -7.97
N ALA A 383 -30.49 -4.63 -7.14
CA ALA A 383 -31.90 -4.34 -6.89
C ALA A 383 -32.66 -3.93 -8.17
N VAL A 384 -32.07 -3.04 -8.99
CA VAL A 384 -32.67 -2.60 -10.26
C VAL A 384 -32.80 -3.78 -11.22
N LEU A 385 -31.76 -4.60 -11.37
CA LEU A 385 -31.80 -5.78 -12.26
C LEU A 385 -32.85 -6.81 -11.83
N ALA A 386 -33.14 -6.91 -10.53
CA ALA A 386 -34.15 -7.80 -9.98
C ALA A 386 -35.58 -7.29 -10.22
N VAL A 387 -35.82 -5.99 -10.07
CA VAL A 387 -37.12 -5.36 -10.36
C VAL A 387 -37.44 -5.43 -11.85
N GLY A 388 -36.42 -5.26 -12.70
CA GLY A 388 -36.58 -5.25 -14.16
C GLY A 388 -36.89 -3.86 -14.74
N PRO A 389 -37.04 -3.77 -16.07
CA PRO A 389 -37.26 -2.50 -16.75
C PRO A 389 -38.63 -1.89 -16.40
N PRO A 390 -38.77 -0.54 -16.42
CA PRO A 390 -40.05 0.14 -16.14
C PRO A 390 -41.16 -0.22 -17.14
N GLN A 391 -40.78 -0.52 -18.39
CA GLN A 391 -41.68 -0.99 -19.43
C GLN A 391 -41.43 -2.48 -19.68
N ALA A 392 -42.47 -3.23 -20.06
CA ALA A 392 -42.34 -4.64 -20.38
C ALA A 392 -41.50 -4.86 -21.65
N LEU A 393 -40.18 -4.91 -21.50
CA LEU A 393 -39.24 -5.25 -22.56
C LEU A 393 -39.07 -6.78 -22.63
N ALA A 394 -39.05 -7.34 -23.83
CA ALA A 394 -38.85 -8.77 -24.07
C ALA A 394 -37.69 -9.02 -25.04
N GLY A 395 -37.15 -10.24 -25.02
CA GLY A 395 -36.09 -10.68 -25.93
C GLY A 395 -34.87 -9.76 -25.92
N TYR A 396 -34.47 -9.30 -27.11
CA TYR A 396 -33.29 -8.45 -27.31
C TYR A 396 -33.33 -7.13 -26.54
N ALA A 397 -34.49 -6.46 -26.48
CA ALA A 397 -34.62 -5.19 -25.78
C ALA A 397 -34.36 -5.34 -24.27
N SER A 398 -34.79 -6.45 -23.66
CA SER A 398 -34.49 -6.73 -22.24
C SER A 398 -33.00 -6.96 -22.02
N PHE A 399 -32.32 -7.66 -22.93
CA PHE A 399 -30.88 -7.85 -22.87
C PHE A 399 -30.13 -6.52 -22.93
N VAL A 400 -30.49 -5.64 -23.87
CA VAL A 400 -29.86 -4.32 -24.01
C VAL A 400 -30.07 -3.47 -22.75
N TRP A 401 -31.28 -3.45 -22.19
CA TRP A 401 -31.54 -2.74 -20.94
C TRP A 401 -30.68 -3.26 -19.78
N ARG A 402 -30.56 -4.59 -19.61
CA ARG A 402 -29.68 -5.18 -18.57
C ARG A 402 -28.23 -4.78 -18.78
N LEU A 403 -27.76 -4.79 -20.03
CA LEU A 403 -26.41 -4.34 -20.37
C LEU A 403 -26.21 -2.86 -20.02
N ARG A 404 -27.19 -2.00 -20.29
CA ARG A 404 -27.14 -0.56 -19.91
C ARG A 404 -27.03 -0.38 -18.40
N VAL A 405 -27.81 -1.12 -17.61
CA VAL A 405 -27.72 -1.08 -16.14
C VAL A 405 -26.34 -1.55 -15.64
N CYS A 406 -25.77 -2.59 -16.24
CA CYS A 406 -24.41 -3.04 -15.93
C CYS A 406 -23.34 -2.02 -16.35
N MET A 407 -23.51 -1.35 -17.49
CA MET A 407 -22.60 -0.29 -17.96
C MET A 407 -22.64 0.95 -17.06
N ASP A 408 -23.79 1.30 -16.51
CA ASP A 408 -23.91 2.41 -15.55
C ASP A 408 -23.13 2.14 -14.25
N TYR A 409 -23.13 0.89 -13.78
CA TYR A 409 -22.21 0.47 -12.71
C TYR A 409 -20.75 0.45 -13.17
N GLY A 410 -20.50 -0.08 -14.37
CA GLY A 410 -19.17 -0.18 -14.96
C GLY A 410 -18.50 1.18 -15.13
N ILE A 411 -19.24 2.22 -15.56
CA ILE A 411 -18.69 3.56 -15.75
C ILE A 411 -18.31 4.20 -14.41
N ALA A 412 -19.05 3.94 -13.34
CA ALA A 412 -18.66 4.40 -12.00
C ALA A 412 -17.32 3.78 -11.59
N CYS A 413 -17.13 2.49 -11.85
CA CYS A 413 -15.85 1.83 -11.61
C CYS A 413 -14.73 2.42 -12.48
N LEU A 414 -14.98 2.65 -13.77
CA LEU A 414 -14.01 3.27 -14.68
C LEU A 414 -13.62 4.66 -14.20
N LEU A 415 -14.57 5.53 -13.88
CA LEU A 415 -14.30 6.90 -13.42
C LEU A 415 -13.43 6.96 -12.16
N THR A 416 -13.64 6.08 -11.18
CA THR A 416 -12.76 6.01 -9.99
C THR A 416 -11.32 5.68 -10.36
N PHE A 417 -11.15 4.78 -11.33
CA PHE A 417 -9.84 4.39 -11.83
C PHE A 417 -9.21 5.53 -12.66
N SER A 418 -9.99 6.13 -13.56
CA SER A 418 -9.62 7.29 -14.38
C SER A 418 -9.14 8.44 -13.52
N TRP A 419 -9.78 8.69 -12.38
CA TRP A 419 -9.41 9.78 -11.48
C TRP A 419 -8.02 9.60 -10.89
N VAL A 420 -7.74 8.41 -10.35
CA VAL A 420 -6.42 8.13 -9.78
C VAL A 420 -5.36 8.17 -10.88
N GLN A 421 -5.66 7.59 -12.04
CA GLN A 421 -4.73 7.55 -13.17
C GLN A 421 -4.41 8.96 -13.70
N ALA A 422 -5.43 9.77 -13.98
CA ALA A 422 -5.27 11.14 -14.44
C ALA A 422 -4.58 12.00 -13.37
N GLY A 423 -5.00 11.88 -12.11
CA GLY A 423 -4.40 12.57 -10.97
C GLY A 423 -2.91 12.28 -10.82
N LEU A 424 -2.51 11.00 -10.81
CA LEU A 424 -1.11 10.61 -10.71
C LEU A 424 -0.29 11.01 -11.95
N TYR A 425 -0.87 10.95 -13.15
CA TYR A 425 -0.19 11.38 -14.37
C TYR A 425 0.08 12.89 -14.39
N VAL A 426 -0.93 13.69 -14.03
CA VAL A 426 -0.81 15.15 -13.89
C VAL A 426 0.22 15.49 -12.80
N LEU A 427 0.17 14.79 -11.66
CA LEU A 427 1.13 14.95 -10.57
C LEU A 427 2.56 14.60 -10.99
N HIS A 428 2.74 13.52 -11.73
CA HIS A 428 4.04 13.10 -12.24
C HIS A 428 4.62 14.15 -13.20
N TYR A 429 3.82 14.56 -14.19
CA TYR A 429 4.23 15.56 -15.17
C TYR A 429 4.57 16.89 -14.51
N ALA A 430 3.69 17.40 -13.64
CA ALA A 430 3.90 18.66 -12.94
C ALA A 430 5.06 18.58 -11.93
N GLY A 431 5.16 17.48 -11.19
CA GLY A 431 6.23 17.24 -10.21
C GLY A 431 7.63 17.36 -10.83
N SER A 432 7.78 16.93 -12.09
CA SER A 432 9.05 17.03 -12.84
C SER A 432 9.47 18.46 -13.24
N ARG A 433 8.52 19.40 -13.34
CA ARG A 433 8.76 20.75 -13.90
C ARG A 433 8.60 21.88 -12.90
N VAL A 434 7.89 21.65 -11.80
CA VAL A 434 7.56 22.69 -10.84
C VAL A 434 8.73 22.95 -9.88
N LYS A 435 9.48 24.03 -10.13
CA LYS A 435 10.46 24.58 -9.18
C LYS A 435 9.75 25.29 -8.01
N GLN A 436 9.39 24.49 -7.01
CA GLN A 436 9.04 24.67 -5.58
C GLN A 436 8.63 26.02 -4.94
N ARG A 437 8.63 27.19 -5.58
CA ARG A 437 8.37 28.44 -4.85
C ARG A 437 6.91 28.61 -4.38
N ASN A 438 5.94 27.91 -5.00
CA ASN A 438 4.55 27.94 -4.55
C ASN A 438 3.78 26.63 -4.88
N ARG A 439 3.98 25.56 -4.09
CA ARG A 439 3.31 24.25 -4.32
C ARG A 439 1.78 24.33 -4.26
N TRP A 440 1.22 25.20 -3.42
CA TRP A 440 -0.22 25.38 -3.28
C TRP A 440 -0.87 25.95 -4.54
N PHE A 441 -0.22 26.94 -5.16
CA PHE A 441 -0.68 27.48 -6.44
C PHE A 441 -0.80 26.38 -7.50
N TYR A 442 0.23 25.54 -7.65
CA TYR A 442 0.17 24.42 -8.60
C TYR A 442 -0.87 23.38 -8.19
N ALA A 443 -0.99 23.05 -6.91
CA ALA A 443 -1.99 22.09 -6.44
C ALA A 443 -3.42 22.50 -6.81
N ILE A 444 -3.73 23.81 -6.74
CA ILE A 444 -5.02 24.36 -7.15
C ILE A 444 -5.17 24.37 -8.68
N VAL A 445 -4.15 24.87 -9.40
CA VAL A 445 -4.20 24.97 -10.87
C VAL A 445 -4.33 23.60 -11.53
N LEU A 446 -3.70 22.57 -10.97
CA LEU A 446 -3.70 21.20 -11.53
C LEU A 446 -5.01 20.44 -11.30
N VAL A 447 -5.92 20.94 -10.46
CA VAL A 447 -7.24 20.32 -10.27
C VAL A 447 -8.03 20.30 -11.58
N VAL A 448 -8.06 21.43 -12.29
CA VAL A 448 -8.81 21.58 -13.55
C VAL A 448 -8.39 20.57 -14.62
N PRO A 449 -7.11 20.46 -15.02
CA PRO A 449 -6.69 19.49 -16.02
C PRO A 449 -6.85 18.03 -15.57
N ALA A 450 -6.91 17.75 -14.26
CA ALA A 450 -7.21 16.41 -13.77
C ALA A 450 -8.72 16.08 -13.81
N CYS A 451 -9.60 17.06 -13.55
CA CYS A 451 -11.05 16.86 -13.53
C CYS A 451 -11.69 16.91 -14.93
N LEU A 452 -11.07 17.63 -15.88
CA LEU A 452 -11.63 17.82 -17.22
C LEU A 452 -11.82 16.50 -17.98
N PRO A 453 -10.85 15.57 -18.07
CA PRO A 453 -11.03 14.30 -18.75
C PRO A 453 -12.16 13.47 -18.13
N LEU A 454 -12.27 13.46 -16.80
CA LEU A 454 -13.35 12.76 -16.10
C LEU A 454 -14.72 13.33 -16.43
N SER A 455 -14.80 14.66 -16.51
CA SER A 455 -16.05 15.34 -16.86
C SER A 455 -16.48 14.98 -18.27
N VAL A 456 -15.53 14.91 -19.22
CA VAL A 456 -15.81 14.48 -20.60
C VAL A 456 -16.21 13.00 -20.65
N GLU A 457 -15.50 12.14 -19.92
CA GLU A 457 -15.82 10.71 -19.81
C GLU A 457 -17.24 10.50 -19.30
N TRP A 458 -17.55 11.05 -18.13
CA TRP A 458 -18.87 10.94 -17.50
C TRP A 458 -19.97 11.55 -18.37
N PHE A 459 -19.77 12.78 -18.88
CA PHE A 459 -20.80 13.48 -19.64
C PHE A 459 -21.09 12.79 -20.97
N SER A 460 -20.06 12.29 -21.68
CA SER A 460 -20.25 11.57 -22.93
C SER A 460 -21.08 10.29 -22.75
N PHE A 461 -20.86 9.55 -21.66
CA PHE A 461 -21.63 8.37 -21.32
C PHE A 461 -23.05 8.73 -20.87
N GLN A 462 -23.22 9.68 -19.95
CA GLN A 462 -24.54 10.05 -19.42
C GLN A 462 -25.44 10.68 -20.48
N LEU A 463 -24.89 11.52 -21.37
CA LEU A 463 -25.65 12.08 -22.50
C LEU A 463 -26.17 10.96 -23.41
N SER A 464 -25.35 9.93 -23.67
CA SER A 464 -25.79 8.78 -24.45
C SER A 464 -26.87 7.95 -23.74
N MET A 465 -26.80 7.82 -22.42
CA MET A 465 -27.81 7.12 -21.61
C MET A 465 -29.14 7.85 -21.56
N ILE A 466 -29.13 9.18 -21.42
CA ILE A 466 -30.33 10.01 -21.30
C ILE A 466 -31.07 10.17 -22.64
N HIS A 467 -30.34 10.35 -23.74
CA HIS A 467 -30.94 10.68 -25.05
C HIS A 467 -31.24 9.48 -25.95
N THR A 468 -31.09 8.25 -25.45
CA THR A 468 -31.34 7.04 -26.26
C THR A 468 -32.28 6.10 -25.51
N GLY A 469 -33.18 5.43 -26.24
CA GLY A 469 -34.14 4.49 -25.68
C GLY A 469 -33.46 3.31 -24.96
N ASP A 470 -34.18 2.69 -24.03
CA ASP A 470 -33.70 1.58 -23.19
C ASP A 470 -33.21 0.35 -23.98
N ASP A 471 -33.63 0.23 -25.25
CA ASP A 471 -33.27 -0.82 -26.21
C ASP A 471 -32.09 -0.43 -27.13
N SER A 472 -31.50 0.75 -26.95
CA SER A 472 -30.39 1.24 -27.76
C SER A 472 -29.02 0.85 -27.20
N LEU A 473 -28.13 0.38 -28.08
CA LEU A 473 -26.72 0.06 -27.78
C LEU A 473 -25.78 1.27 -27.88
N ILE A 474 -26.26 2.47 -28.21
CA ILE A 474 -25.41 3.65 -28.37
C ILE A 474 -24.49 3.91 -27.15
N PRO A 475 -24.92 3.74 -25.88
CA PRO A 475 -24.04 3.93 -24.72
C PRO A 475 -22.84 2.99 -24.65
N LEU A 476 -22.87 1.87 -25.38
CA LEU A 476 -21.74 0.96 -25.48
C LEU A 476 -20.53 1.63 -26.16
N ILE A 477 -20.76 2.57 -27.07
CA ILE A 477 -19.70 3.27 -27.80
C ILE A 477 -18.80 4.06 -26.83
N PRO A 478 -19.28 5.08 -26.09
CA PRO A 478 -18.43 5.81 -25.15
C PRO A 478 -17.85 4.88 -24.08
N PHE A 479 -18.62 3.91 -23.56
CA PHE A 479 -18.13 2.96 -22.57
C PHE A 479 -16.89 2.17 -23.05
N LEU A 480 -16.97 1.57 -24.25
CA LEU A 480 -15.85 0.82 -24.83
C LEU A 480 -14.69 1.74 -25.25
N THR A 481 -14.99 2.95 -25.75
CA THR A 481 -13.95 3.94 -26.09
C THR A 481 -13.11 4.29 -24.87
N TRP A 482 -13.73 4.64 -23.74
CA TRP A 482 -13.01 4.97 -22.51
C TRP A 482 -12.30 3.75 -21.92
N THR A 483 -12.97 2.59 -21.87
CA THR A 483 -12.33 1.34 -21.43
C THR A 483 -11.07 1.04 -22.24
N GLY A 484 -11.16 1.13 -23.57
CA GLY A 484 -10.03 0.95 -24.48
C GLY A 484 -8.92 1.99 -24.25
N PHE A 485 -9.28 3.25 -24.05
CA PHE A 485 -8.35 4.33 -23.72
C PHE A 485 -7.58 4.04 -22.42
N HIS A 486 -8.25 3.60 -21.35
CA HIS A 486 -7.59 3.24 -20.09
C HIS A 486 -6.66 2.04 -20.22
N ILE A 487 -7.08 1.01 -20.97
CA ILE A 487 -6.22 -0.16 -21.28
C ILE A 487 -4.97 0.29 -22.04
N LEU A 488 -5.10 1.19 -23.02
CA LEU A 488 -3.97 1.74 -23.77
C LEU A 488 -3.06 2.56 -22.86
N LEU A 489 -3.61 3.46 -22.04
CA LEU A 489 -2.82 4.25 -21.08
C LEU A 489 -2.05 3.37 -20.10
N MET A 490 -2.66 2.29 -19.60
CA MET A 490 -1.96 1.33 -18.73
C MET A 490 -0.80 0.62 -19.45
N ARG A 491 -0.95 0.34 -20.75
CA ARG A 491 0.11 -0.29 -21.56
C ARG A 491 1.26 0.66 -21.87
N PHE A 492 0.98 1.95 -22.09
CA PHE A 492 1.98 2.95 -22.51
C PHE A 492 2.50 3.83 -21.37
N SER A 493 2.03 3.65 -20.13
CA SER A 493 2.59 4.33 -18.97
C SER A 493 3.92 3.67 -18.59
N ASP A 494 4.99 4.13 -19.25
CA ASP A 494 6.34 3.80 -18.82
C ASP A 494 6.58 4.44 -17.45
N GLY A 495 6.74 3.58 -16.44
CA GLY A 495 7.13 4.01 -15.10
C GLY A 495 8.57 4.53 -15.08
N PRO A 496 9.09 4.91 -13.90
CA PRO A 496 10.47 5.34 -13.74
C PRO A 496 11.50 4.29 -14.19
N ALA A 497 11.10 3.01 -14.16
CA ALA A 497 11.91 1.90 -14.65
C ALA A 497 12.20 1.97 -16.16
N GLY A 498 11.36 2.67 -16.96
CA GLY A 498 11.58 2.81 -18.41
C GLY A 498 12.71 3.78 -18.77
N HIS A 499 13.05 4.72 -17.88
CA HIS A 499 14.08 5.74 -18.13
C HIS A 499 15.41 5.48 -17.43
N VAL A 500 15.46 4.53 -16.49
CA VAL A 500 16.69 4.16 -15.80
C VAL A 500 17.22 2.87 -16.42
N GLN A 501 18.06 3.01 -17.45
CA GLN A 501 18.96 1.92 -17.85
C GLN A 501 19.94 1.71 -16.70
N PHE A 502 19.65 0.75 -15.81
CA PHE A 502 20.68 0.20 -14.94
C PHE A 502 21.70 -0.46 -15.87
N ALA A 503 22.89 0.14 -15.98
CA ALA A 503 24.00 -0.42 -16.74
C ALA A 503 24.32 -1.81 -16.17
N GLY A 504 23.87 -2.86 -16.86
CA GLY A 504 24.09 -4.26 -16.46
C GLY A 504 22.87 -5.18 -16.53
N ALA A 505 21.63 -4.65 -16.54
CA ALA A 505 20.45 -5.49 -16.72
C ALA A 505 20.10 -5.59 -18.21
N ALA A 506 20.69 -6.57 -18.90
CA ALA A 506 20.10 -7.04 -20.15
C ALA A 506 18.65 -7.46 -19.87
N PRO A 507 17.68 -7.16 -20.74
CA PRO A 507 16.35 -7.71 -20.59
C PRO A 507 16.47 -9.22 -20.70
N ASP A 508 16.28 -9.92 -19.58
CA ASP A 508 16.05 -11.36 -19.63
C ASP A 508 14.92 -11.59 -20.64
N LYS A 509 15.26 -12.32 -21.70
CA LYS A 509 14.24 -12.92 -22.56
C LYS A 509 13.29 -13.66 -21.63
N PRO A 510 11.97 -13.60 -21.86
CA PRO A 510 11.04 -14.40 -21.07
C PRO A 510 11.46 -15.86 -21.25
N ASP A 511 12.04 -16.43 -20.20
CA ASP A 511 12.19 -17.87 -20.12
C ASP A 511 10.80 -18.48 -20.23
N ARG A 512 10.77 -19.55 -21.03
CA ARG A 512 9.61 -20.26 -21.51
C ARG A 512 8.57 -20.46 -20.39
N PRO A 513 7.27 -20.42 -20.68
CA PRO A 513 6.27 -20.75 -19.68
C PRO A 513 6.57 -22.15 -19.15
N PHE A 514 6.58 -22.28 -17.83
CA PHE A 514 6.54 -23.54 -17.11
C PHE A 514 5.59 -24.48 -17.85
N GLN A 515 6.14 -25.57 -18.42
CA GLN A 515 5.34 -26.71 -18.81
C GLN A 515 4.61 -27.17 -17.56
N GLU A 516 3.28 -27.15 -17.62
CA GLU A 516 2.43 -27.90 -16.72
C GLU A 516 3.00 -29.31 -16.63
N ALA A 517 3.29 -29.74 -15.40
CA ALA A 517 3.55 -31.15 -15.13
C ALA A 517 2.24 -31.90 -15.41
N THR A 518 2.08 -32.33 -16.66
CA THR A 518 1.12 -33.35 -17.03
C THR A 518 1.51 -34.61 -16.26
N ILE A 519 0.70 -34.99 -15.29
CA ILE A 519 0.77 -36.32 -14.70
C ILE A 519 0.36 -37.28 -15.83
N GLU A 520 1.34 -37.85 -16.52
CA GLU A 520 1.14 -39.02 -17.37
C GLU A 520 0.78 -40.19 -16.44
N VAL A 521 -0.52 -40.49 -16.39
CA VAL A 521 -1.01 -41.79 -15.92
C VAL A 521 -0.58 -42.81 -16.97
N VAL A 522 0.53 -43.50 -16.70
CA VAL A 522 0.89 -44.73 -17.42
C VAL A 522 -0.12 -45.79 -17.03
N VAL A 523 -1.12 -46.00 -17.90
CA VAL A 523 -1.98 -47.19 -17.86
C VAL A 523 -1.18 -48.32 -18.50
N ASP A 524 -0.66 -49.21 -17.66
CA ASP A 524 -0.01 -50.44 -18.10
C ASP A 524 -1.10 -51.50 -18.37
N GLU A 525 -1.52 -51.61 -19.63
CA GLU A 525 -2.32 -52.74 -20.10
C GLU A 525 -1.40 -53.95 -20.31
N GLN A 526 -1.31 -54.83 -19.31
CA GLN A 526 -1.31 -56.30 -19.44
C GLN A 526 -0.82 -57.00 -18.16
N SER A 527 -1.74 -57.49 -17.32
CA SER A 527 -1.88 -58.93 -17.05
C SER A 527 -3.00 -59.20 -16.05
N THR A 528 -4.03 -59.85 -16.59
CA THR A 528 -4.85 -60.93 -16.03
C THR A 528 -5.03 -61.11 -14.50
N SER A 529 -6.33 -61.28 -14.19
CA SER A 529 -6.94 -62.24 -13.26
C SER A 529 -6.94 -61.95 -11.75
N ASP A 530 -8.16 -61.72 -11.29
CA ASP A 530 -8.79 -62.33 -10.12
C ASP A 530 -9.29 -61.43 -8.98
N SER A 531 -10.61 -61.52 -8.82
CA SER A 531 -11.37 -61.42 -7.58
C SER A 531 -11.52 -60.06 -6.88
N ILE A 532 -12.71 -59.52 -7.10
CA ILE A 532 -13.47 -58.60 -6.26
C ILE A 532 -13.48 -59.10 -4.80
N SER A 533 -13.05 -58.26 -3.85
CA SER A 533 -13.64 -58.26 -2.51
C SER A 533 -13.62 -56.85 -1.90
N VAL A 534 -14.81 -56.47 -1.46
CA VAL A 534 -15.21 -55.31 -0.66
C VAL A 534 -14.61 -55.44 0.74
N PHE A 535 -14.14 -54.35 1.37
CA PHE A 535 -14.54 -53.91 2.72
C PHE A 535 -13.79 -52.65 3.21
N SER A 536 -14.56 -51.85 3.94
CA SER A 536 -14.27 -50.63 4.69
C SER A 536 -13.15 -50.72 5.74
N THR A 537 -12.44 -49.62 5.99
CA THR A 537 -12.54 -48.81 7.23
C THR A 537 -11.93 -47.44 7.03
#